data_AF-A0A379AHM7-F1
#
_entry.id   AF-A0A379AHM7-F1
#
_cell.length_a   1.000
_cell.length_b   1.000
_cell.length_c   1.000
_cell.angle_alpha   90.00
_cell.angle_beta   90.00
_cell.angle_gamma   90.00
#
_symmetry.space_group_name_H-M   'P 1'
#
loop_
_entity.id
_entity.type
_entity.pdbx_description
1 polymer ?
#
loop_
_entity_poly.entity_id
_entity_poly.type
_entity_poly.pdbx_seq_one_letter_code
_entity_poly.pdbx_strand_id
1 'polypeptide(L)' 'MTGILRSVGFKQGRWLDTVFMQRSLGTGNTTLPVGLKQSQSEKDVLALVFPGRSFW' A
#
# COMPACT_ATOMS: atom_id res chain seq x y z
N MET A 1 4.85 9.91 -0.72
CA MET A 1 4.91 11.17 -1.48
C MET A 1 3.61 11.91 -1.21
N THR A 2 3.65 13.21 -0.92
CA THR A 2 2.46 13.99 -0.57
C THR A 2 2.17 15.02 -1.68
N GLY A 3 0.92 15.19 -2.08
CA GLY A 3 0.53 15.93 -3.28
C GLY A 3 -0.27 17.22 -3.00
N ILE A 4 -0.27 18.12 -3.99
CA ILE A 4 -1.10 19.32 -4.00
C ILE A 4 -2.17 19.14 -5.08
N LEU A 5 -3.44 19.24 -4.69
CA LEU A 5 -4.55 19.38 -5.62
C LEU A 5 -4.80 20.87 -5.85
N ARG A 6 -4.49 21.37 -7.04
CA ARG A 6 -4.60 22.80 -7.36
C ARG A 6 -6.04 23.19 -7.66
N SER A 7 -6.51 24.28 -7.06
CA SER A 7 -7.79 24.93 -7.36
C SER A 7 -9.01 24.01 -7.33
N VAL A 8 -9.07 23.10 -6.35
CA VAL A 8 -10.15 22.10 -6.22
C VAL A 8 -11.27 22.51 -5.26
N GLY A 9 -11.06 23.54 -4.44
CA GLY A 9 -12.09 24.07 -3.54
C GLY A 9 -12.47 25.51 -3.88
N PHE A 10 -13.75 25.86 -3.83
CA PHE A 10 -14.21 27.25 -3.95
C PHE A 10 -14.85 27.73 -2.65
N LYS A 11 -14.32 28.80 -2.05
CA LYS A 11 -14.83 29.38 -0.80
C LYS A 11 -14.47 30.86 -0.71
N GLN A 12 -15.39 31.69 -0.18
CA GLN A 12 -15.19 33.14 -0.01
C GLN A 12 -14.72 33.85 -1.29
N GLY A 13 -15.32 33.48 -2.43
CA GLY A 13 -15.03 34.13 -3.72
C GLY A 13 -13.70 33.76 -4.36
N ARG A 14 -12.99 32.73 -3.88
CA ARG A 14 -11.72 32.29 -4.47
C ARG A 14 -11.60 30.78 -4.58
N TRP A 15 -10.84 30.35 -5.59
CA TRP A 15 -10.36 28.98 -5.71
C TRP A 15 -9.19 28.74 -4.74
N LEU A 16 -9.15 27.56 -4.15
CA LEU A 16 -8.19 27.14 -3.14
C LEU A 16 -7.51 25.85 -3.56
N ASP A 17 -6.21 25.78 -3.29
CA ASP A 17 -5.43 24.55 -3.36
C ASP A 17 -5.64 23.72 -2.09
N THR A 18 -5.64 22.40 -2.24
CA THR A 18 -5.68 21.45 -1.13
C THR A 18 -4.37 20.69 -1.07
N VAL A 19 -3.68 20.77 0.07
CA VAL A 19 -2.42 20.05 0.30
C VAL A 19 -2.71 18.80 1.11
N PHE A 20 -2.33 17.64 0.58
CA PHE A 20 -2.30 16.40 1.36
C PHE A 20 -0.95 16.28 2.06
N MET A 21 -0.94 15.81 3.30
CA MET A 21 0.28 15.49 4.04
C MET A 21 0.12 14.11 4.68
N GLN A 22 1.23 13.39 4.85
CA GLN A 22 1.23 12.05 5.44
C GLN A 22 2.40 11.90 6.40
N ARG A 23 2.14 11.28 7.55
CA ARG A 23 3.13 10.91 8.57
C ARG A 23 2.99 9.42 8.87
N SER A 24 4.08 8.67 8.74
CA SER A 24 4.09 7.26 9.13
C SER A 24 3.93 7.12 10.64
N LEU A 25 3.18 6.11 11.08
CA LEU A 25 3.00 5.75 12.49
C LEU A 25 3.54 4.34 12.73
N GLY A 26 4.28 4.16 13.82
CA GLY A 26 4.94 2.89 14.12
C GLY A 26 5.87 2.44 12.98
N THR A 27 5.79 1.17 12.58
CA THR A 27 6.51 0.62 11.42
C THR A 27 5.91 1.07 10.08
N GLY A 28 4.77 1.75 10.07
CA GLY A 28 4.14 2.25 8.84
C GLY A 28 3.93 1.14 7.82
N ASN A 29 4.43 1.36 6.61
CA ASN A 29 4.35 0.39 5.51
C ASN A 29 5.59 -0.51 5.37
N THR A 30 6.52 -0.49 6.34
CA THR A 30 7.75 -1.29 6.26
C THR A 30 7.59 -2.72 6.80
N THR A 31 6.45 -3.03 7.40
CA THR A 31 6.11 -4.37 7.90
C THR A 31 4.73 -4.78 7.43
N LEU A 32 4.51 -6.09 7.27
CA LEU A 32 3.18 -6.61 7.02
C LEU A 32 2.25 -6.33 8.22
N PRO A 33 0.96 -6.03 7.97
CA PRO A 33 -0.04 -6.00 9.02
C PRO A 33 -0.11 -7.34 9.76
N VAL A 34 -0.23 -7.26 11.08
CA VAL A 34 -0.47 -8.44 11.92
C VAL A 34 -1.79 -9.11 11.48
N GLY A 35 -1.77 -10.43 11.29
CA GLY A 35 -2.96 -11.20 10.91
C GLY A 35 -3.21 -11.34 9.41
N LEU A 36 -2.40 -10.73 8.54
CA LEU A 36 -2.29 -11.20 7.16
C LEU A 36 -1.63 -12.59 7.19
N LYS A 37 -2.44 -13.65 7.24
CA LYS A 37 -1.97 -14.96 6.82
C LYS A 37 -1.63 -14.83 5.34
N GLN A 38 -0.35 -14.94 4.98
CA GLN A 38 -0.01 -15.22 3.59
C GLN A 38 -0.81 -16.45 3.20
N SER A 39 -1.65 -16.32 2.18
CA SER A 39 -2.39 -17.45 1.65
C SER A 39 -1.38 -18.52 1.27
N GLN A 40 -1.31 -19.57 2.08
CA GLN A 40 -0.44 -20.73 1.88
C GLN A 40 -0.64 -21.34 0.47
N SER A 41 -1.78 -21.03 -0.16
CA SER A 41 -2.13 -21.42 -1.53
C SER A 41 -1.08 -21.07 -2.58
N GLU A 42 -0.34 -19.95 -2.48
CA GLU A 42 0.62 -19.60 -3.54
C GLU A 42 1.85 -20.53 -3.52
N LYS A 43 2.34 -20.83 -2.31
CA LYS A 43 3.45 -21.78 -2.11
C LYS A 43 3.01 -23.22 -2.41
N ASP A 44 1.77 -23.57 -2.07
CA ASP A 44 1.19 -24.88 -2.36
C ASP A 44 0.95 -25.09 -3.86
N VAL A 45 0.46 -24.06 -4.57
CA VAL A 45 0.29 -24.10 -6.04
C VAL A 45 1.64 -24.28 -6.73
N LEU A 46 2.69 -23.57 -6.31
CA LEU A 46 4.02 -23.75 -6.87
C LEU A 46 4.59 -25.15 -6.61
N ALA A 47 4.29 -25.76 -5.46
CA ALA A 47 4.67 -27.13 -5.16
C ALA A 47 3.90 -28.18 -6.00
N LEU A 48 2.64 -27.90 -6.35
CA LEU A 48 1.84 -28.76 -7.23
C LEU A 48 2.24 -28.63 -8.71
N VAL A 49 2.61 -27.43 -9.16
CA VAL A 49 3.01 -27.18 -10.56
C VAL A 49 4.44 -27.63 -10.84
N PHE A 50 5.34 -27.59 -9.86
CA PHE A 50 6.75 -27.98 -10.01
C PHE A 50 7.25 -28.89 -8.88
N PRO A 51 6.89 -30.18 -8.87
CA PRO A 51 7.37 -31.11 -7.86
C PRO A 51 8.89 -31.31 -7.95
N GLY A 52 9.58 -31.17 -6.81
CA GLY A 52 11.01 -31.48 -6.69
C GLY A 52 12.01 -30.38 -7.04
N ARG A 53 11.55 -29.16 -7.39
CA ARG A 53 12.44 -28.00 -7.59
C ARG A 53 12.68 -27.28 -6.26
N SER A 54 13.90 -27.35 -5.73
CA SER A 54 14.33 -26.49 -4.64
C SER A 54 14.52 -25.07 -5.14
N PHE A 55 13.65 -24.14 -4.71
CA PHE A 55 13.85 -22.71 -4.88
C PHE A 55 14.64 -22.15 -3.69
N TRP A 56 15.83 -22.69 -3.48
CA TRP A 56 16.90 -22.22 -2.58
C TRP A 56 18.23 -22.73 -3.14
#